data_AF-G9MBH5-F1
#
_entry.id   AF-G9MBH5-F1
#
_cell.length_a   1.000
_cell.length_b   1.000
_cell.length_c   1.000
_cell.angle_alpha   90.00
_cell.angle_beta   90.00
_cell.angle_gamma   90.00
#
_symmetry.space_group_name_H-M   'P 1'
#
loop_
_entity.id
_entity.type
_entity.pdbx_description
1 polymer ?
#
loop_
_entity_poly.entity_id
_entity_poly.type
_entity_poly.pdbx_seq_one_letter_code
_entity_poly.pdbx_strand_id
1 'polypeptide(L)'
;MYLLDTTSTAAISIYALLLTAYRSMQVLHARPIDGPAVSAEPVETRPLPAVDVIVPSFNEDPGVLSACLASIADQDYPGELRVYVVDDGSRNREAIMRVRAFYSRDPRFSFILLPENVGKRKAQIAAIGQSSGDLVLNVDSDSTIAFDVVSKLASKMRDPEVGAVMGQLTASNSGDTWLTKLIDMEYWLACNE
;
A
#
# COMPACT_ATOMS: atom_id res chain seq x y z
N MET A 1 5.23 -12.30 -50.88
CA MET A 1 5.59 -12.56 -49.47
C MET A 1 6.71 -11.61 -49.07
N TYR A 2 6.43 -10.31 -49.03
CA TYR A 2 7.40 -9.24 -48.71
C TYR A 2 6.66 -8.01 -48.15
N LEU A 3 5.49 -7.68 -48.71
CA LEU A 3 4.71 -6.50 -48.30
C LEU A 3 4.21 -6.53 -46.85
N LEU A 4 3.85 -7.72 -46.34
CA LEU A 4 3.37 -7.92 -44.96
C LEU A 4 4.50 -7.83 -43.92
N ASP A 5 5.74 -8.17 -44.29
CA ASP A 5 6.91 -8.08 -43.42
C ASP A 5 7.41 -6.62 -43.29
N THR A 6 7.34 -5.84 -44.38
CA THR A 6 7.74 -4.43 -44.36
C THR A 6 6.74 -3.55 -43.60
N THR A 7 5.43 -3.83 -43.70
CA THR A 7 4.42 -3.09 -42.93
C THR A 7 4.53 -3.39 -41.44
N SER A 8 4.87 -4.64 -41.07
CA SER A 8 5.08 -5.05 -39.69
C SER A 8 6.32 -4.39 -39.07
N THR A 9 7.45 -4.36 -39.80
CA THR A 9 8.68 -3.70 -39.31
C THR A 9 8.51 -2.17 -39.19
N ALA A 10 7.82 -1.53 -40.13
CA ALA A 10 7.50 -0.10 -40.04
C ALA A 10 6.59 0.20 -38.83
N ALA A 11 5.55 -0.59 -38.59
CA ALA A 11 4.65 -0.40 -37.46
C ALA A 11 5.38 -0.58 -36.11
N ILE A 12 6.23 -1.62 -35.98
CA ILE A 12 7.05 -1.84 -34.79
C ILE A 12 8.01 -0.68 -34.55
N SER A 13 8.66 -0.18 -35.62
CA SER A 13 9.61 0.93 -35.53
C SER A 13 8.92 2.24 -35.12
N ILE A 14 7.73 2.52 -35.67
CA ILE A 14 6.92 3.68 -35.30
C ILE A 14 6.47 3.57 -33.84
N TYR A 15 5.99 2.40 -33.41
CA TYR A 15 5.58 2.18 -32.03
C TYR A 15 6.75 2.36 -31.06
N ALA A 16 7.92 1.79 -31.36
CA ALA A 16 9.12 1.97 -30.55
C ALA A 16 9.56 3.44 -30.47
N LEU A 17 9.47 4.18 -31.58
CA LEU A 17 9.80 5.61 -31.62
C LEU A 17 8.81 6.45 -30.81
N LEU A 18 7.51 6.17 -30.91
CA LEU A 18 6.47 6.81 -30.11
C LEU A 18 6.65 6.52 -28.62
N LEU A 19 6.94 5.27 -28.26
CA LEU A 19 7.19 4.86 -26.87
C LEU A 19 8.44 5.55 -26.32
N THR A 20 9.52 5.63 -27.11
CA THR A 20 10.77 6.31 -26.72
C THR A 20 10.53 7.81 -26.56
N ALA A 21 9.77 8.44 -27.46
CA ALA A 21 9.40 9.84 -27.37
C ALA A 21 8.53 10.12 -26.14
N TYR A 22 7.54 9.27 -25.86
CA TYR A 22 6.69 9.35 -24.68
C TYR A 22 7.50 9.22 -23.39
N ARG A 23 8.36 8.20 -23.28
CA ARG A 23 9.26 8.02 -22.11
C ARG A 23 10.24 9.19 -21.95
N SER A 24 10.80 9.70 -23.05
CA SER A 24 11.68 10.88 -23.00
C SER A 24 10.93 12.13 -22.54
N MET A 25 9.68 12.30 -22.99
CA MET A 25 8.82 13.40 -22.56
C MET A 25 8.45 13.27 -21.08
N GLN A 26 8.17 12.06 -20.59
CA GLN A 26 8.01 11.79 -19.16
C GLN A 26 9.27 12.15 -18.37
N VAL A 27 10.47 11.78 -18.83
CA VAL A 27 11.73 12.16 -18.16
C VAL A 27 11.96 13.67 -18.16
N LEU A 28 11.62 14.36 -19.25
CA LEU A 28 11.73 15.82 -19.34
C LEU A 28 10.69 16.55 -18.48
N HIS A 29 9.52 15.95 -18.26
CA HIS A 29 8.47 16.48 -17.38
C HIS A 29 8.58 15.99 -15.93
N ALA A 30 9.28 14.89 -15.70
CA ALA A 30 9.67 14.42 -14.38
C ALA A 30 10.60 15.47 -13.82
N ARG A 31 10.02 16.40 -13.06
CA ARG A 31 10.80 17.27 -12.20
C ARG A 31 11.50 16.33 -11.22
N PRO A 32 12.83 16.43 -11.05
CA PRO A 32 13.45 15.88 -9.87
C PRO A 32 12.59 16.32 -8.69
N ILE A 33 12.11 15.37 -7.88
CA ILE A 33 11.63 15.71 -6.54
C ILE A 33 12.89 16.03 -5.72
N ASP A 34 13.63 17.05 -6.14
CA ASP A 34 14.50 17.85 -5.31
C ASP A 34 13.57 18.79 -4.53
N GLY A 35 12.59 18.21 -3.84
CA GLY A 35 12.01 18.89 -2.70
C GLY A 35 13.17 19.18 -1.76
N PRO A 36 13.22 20.38 -1.14
CA PRO A 36 14.26 20.66 -0.15
C PRO A 36 14.33 19.45 0.79
N ALA A 37 15.54 18.93 1.02
CA ALA A 37 15.78 17.96 2.09
C ALA A 37 15.05 18.53 3.29
N VAL A 38 13.98 17.85 3.75
CA VAL A 38 12.96 18.38 4.67
C VAL A 38 13.69 19.31 5.62
N SER A 39 13.59 20.62 5.35
CA SER A 39 14.25 21.57 6.22
C SER A 39 13.62 21.28 7.56
N ALA A 40 14.46 21.04 8.57
CA ALA A 40 14.01 20.92 9.93
C ALA A 40 13.45 22.30 10.34
N GLU A 41 12.28 22.63 9.79
CA GLU A 41 11.32 23.55 10.35
C GLU A 41 11.24 23.15 11.83
N PRO A 42 11.36 24.12 12.75
CA PRO A 42 11.42 23.86 14.17
C PRO A 42 10.27 22.91 14.51
N VAL A 43 10.59 21.78 15.15
CA VAL A 43 9.63 20.71 15.50
C VAL A 43 8.32 21.36 15.92
N GLU A 44 7.39 21.44 14.97
CA GLU A 44 6.09 22.04 15.22
C GLU A 44 5.51 21.21 16.37
N THR A 45 5.16 21.89 17.44
CA THR A 45 4.56 21.33 18.66
C THR A 45 3.17 20.75 18.42
N ARG A 46 2.77 20.57 17.16
CA ARG A 46 1.52 19.92 16.79
C ARG A 46 1.63 18.42 17.09
N PRO A 47 0.60 17.84 17.72
CA PRO A 47 0.54 16.40 17.88
C PRO A 47 0.61 15.72 16.51
N LEU A 48 1.27 14.55 16.46
CA LEU A 48 1.28 13.73 15.26
C LEU A 48 -0.16 13.31 14.90
N PRO A 49 -0.51 13.25 13.60
CA PRO A 49 -1.86 12.92 13.17
C PRO A 49 -2.27 11.52 13.65
N ALA A 50 -3.50 11.33 14.10
CA ALA A 50 -4.00 9.98 14.37
C ALA A 50 -4.10 9.19 13.05
N VAL A 51 -3.62 7.96 13.03
CA VAL A 51 -3.63 7.08 11.84
C VAL A 51 -4.53 5.88 12.09
N ASP A 52 -5.53 5.70 11.25
CA ASP A 52 -6.38 4.52 11.24
C ASP A 52 -5.95 3.60 10.10
N VAL A 53 -5.38 2.45 10.44
CA VAL A 53 -4.95 1.41 9.51
C VAL A 53 -6.13 0.50 9.20
N ILE A 54 -6.44 0.30 7.93
CA ILE A 54 -7.57 -0.54 7.49
C ILE A 54 -7.04 -1.75 6.73
N VAL A 55 -7.36 -2.94 7.24
CA VAL A 55 -6.92 -4.24 6.71
C VAL A 55 -8.15 -5.07 6.30
N PRO A 56 -8.63 -4.97 5.04
CA PRO A 56 -9.64 -5.88 4.54
C PRO A 56 -9.04 -7.27 4.32
N SER A 57 -9.78 -8.31 4.70
CA SER A 57 -9.35 -9.71 4.60
C SER A 57 -10.50 -10.59 4.08
N PHE A 58 -10.19 -11.49 3.14
CA PHE A 58 -11.14 -12.48 2.63
C PHE A 58 -10.44 -13.80 2.29
N ASN A 59 -10.79 -14.87 3.02
CA ASN A 59 -10.17 -16.20 2.92
C ASN A 59 -8.63 -16.19 3.08
N GLU A 60 -8.11 -15.22 3.83
CA GLU A 60 -6.66 -15.06 3.98
C GLU A 60 -6.04 -16.23 4.74
N ASP A 61 -4.80 -16.58 4.40
CA ASP A 61 -4.04 -17.53 5.22
C ASP A 61 -3.80 -16.93 6.62
N PRO A 62 -4.10 -17.66 7.72
CA PRO A 62 -3.97 -17.11 9.06
C PRO A 62 -2.54 -16.72 9.45
N GLY A 63 -1.54 -17.41 8.90
CA GLY A 63 -0.12 -17.09 9.12
C GLY A 63 0.26 -15.81 8.41
N VAL A 64 -0.19 -15.64 7.16
CA VAL A 64 -0.01 -14.42 6.37
C VAL A 64 -0.69 -13.22 7.04
N LEU A 65 -1.96 -13.35 7.41
CA LEU A 65 -2.67 -12.30 8.16
C LEU A 65 -1.97 -11.97 9.47
N SER A 66 -1.51 -12.99 10.21
CA SER A 66 -0.77 -12.76 11.47
C SER A 66 0.53 -12.00 11.23
N ALA A 67 1.26 -12.27 10.14
CA ALA A 67 2.47 -11.54 9.79
C ALA A 67 2.18 -10.07 9.42
N CYS A 68 1.11 -9.83 8.64
CA CYS A 68 0.62 -8.49 8.32
C CYS A 68 0.33 -7.70 9.62
N LEU A 69 -0.53 -8.24 10.49
CA LEU A 69 -0.91 -7.57 11.74
C LEU A 69 0.28 -7.39 12.69
N ALA A 70 1.24 -8.31 12.71
CA ALA A 70 2.46 -8.17 13.50
C ALA A 70 3.31 -6.99 13.00
N SER A 71 3.47 -6.84 11.69
CA SER A 71 4.21 -5.70 11.11
C SER A 71 3.55 -4.35 11.39
N ILE A 72 2.21 -4.32 11.52
CA ILE A 72 1.46 -3.12 11.92
C ILE A 72 1.59 -2.86 13.43
N ALA A 73 1.55 -3.91 14.26
CA ALA A 73 1.67 -3.78 15.70
C ALA A 73 3.05 -3.24 16.14
N ASP A 74 4.09 -3.55 15.35
CA ASP A 74 5.50 -3.20 15.56
C ASP A 74 5.87 -1.82 14.98
N GLN A 75 4.92 -1.05 14.44
CA GLN A 75 5.23 0.27 13.87
C GLN A 75 5.81 1.23 14.91
N ASP A 76 6.93 1.86 14.57
CA ASP A 76 7.50 2.99 15.30
C ASP A 76 6.74 4.26 14.95
N TYR A 77 5.59 4.42 15.59
CA TYR A 77 4.77 5.61 15.47
C TYR A 77 4.38 6.13 16.86
N PRO A 78 4.90 7.29 17.29
CA PRO A 78 4.58 7.84 18.61
C PRO A 78 3.20 8.52 18.66
N GLY A 79 2.53 8.70 17.52
CA GLY A 79 1.15 9.17 17.44
C GLY A 79 0.12 8.08 17.73
N GLU A 80 -1.16 8.44 17.70
CA GLU A 80 -2.24 7.46 17.88
C GLU A 80 -2.37 6.57 16.64
N LEU A 81 -2.31 5.26 16.84
CA LEU A 81 -2.47 4.25 15.79
C LEU A 81 -3.62 3.31 16.15
N ARG A 82 -4.63 3.24 15.30
CA ARG A 82 -5.74 2.28 15.42
C ARG A 82 -5.75 1.37 14.20
N VAL A 83 -6.18 0.13 14.38
CA VAL A 83 -6.16 -0.90 13.34
C VAL A 83 -7.54 -1.52 13.23
N TYR A 84 -8.13 -1.44 12.04
CA TYR A 84 -9.44 -2.00 11.72
C TYR A 84 -9.24 -3.18 10.77
N VAL A 85 -9.39 -4.39 11.30
CA VAL A 85 -9.32 -5.62 10.51
C VAL A 85 -10.73 -6.02 10.11
N VAL A 86 -11.02 -6.04 8.81
CA VAL A 86 -12.35 -6.32 8.28
C VAL A 86 -12.37 -7.68 7.61
N ASP A 87 -13.00 -8.66 8.25
CA ASP A 87 -13.29 -9.96 7.62
C ASP A 87 -14.51 -9.83 6.71
N ASP A 88 -14.29 -9.88 5.40
CA ASP A 88 -15.30 -9.75 4.34
C ASP A 88 -16.03 -11.08 4.09
N GLY A 89 -16.54 -11.70 5.16
CA GLY A 89 -17.30 -12.94 5.09
C GLY A 89 -16.48 -14.17 4.68
N SER A 90 -15.29 -14.35 5.25
CA SER A 90 -14.42 -15.48 4.93
C SER A 90 -15.02 -16.84 5.30
N ARG A 91 -14.73 -17.86 4.48
CA ARG A 91 -15.11 -19.25 4.72
C ARG A 91 -14.29 -19.90 5.83
N ASN A 92 -13.05 -19.47 6.01
CA ASN A 92 -12.12 -19.95 7.05
C ASN A 92 -12.23 -19.15 8.36
N ARG A 93 -13.43 -18.65 8.70
CA ARG A 93 -13.62 -17.69 9.80
C ARG A 93 -13.11 -18.16 11.17
N GLU A 94 -13.15 -19.45 11.45
CA GLU A 94 -12.58 -20.00 12.69
C GLU A 94 -11.08 -19.69 12.82
N ALA A 95 -10.34 -19.72 11.71
CA ALA A 95 -8.93 -19.43 11.70
C ALA A 95 -8.66 -17.93 11.88
N ILE A 96 -9.46 -17.07 11.25
CA ILE A 96 -9.44 -15.61 11.46
C ILE A 96 -9.73 -15.26 12.92
N MET A 97 -10.68 -15.96 13.55
CA MET A 97 -11.02 -15.77 14.97
C MET A 97 -9.87 -16.11 15.91
N ARG A 98 -8.97 -17.04 15.55
CA ARG A 98 -7.75 -17.32 16.33
C ARG A 98 -6.76 -16.15 16.26
N VAL A 99 -6.58 -15.55 15.08
CA VAL A 99 -5.76 -14.35 14.92
C VAL A 99 -6.36 -13.20 15.73
N ARG A 100 -7.68 -12.98 15.64
CA ARG A 100 -8.39 -12.00 16.48
C ARG A 100 -8.16 -12.21 17.97
N ALA A 101 -8.20 -13.45 18.45
CA ALA A 101 -7.99 -13.75 19.86
C ALA A 101 -6.61 -13.30 20.36
N PHE A 102 -5.57 -13.43 19.53
CA PHE A 102 -4.22 -12.97 19.85
C PHE A 102 -4.17 -11.44 20.06
N TYR A 103 -4.84 -10.67 19.20
CA TYR A 103 -4.89 -9.20 19.29
C TYR A 103 -5.99 -8.66 20.20
N SER A 104 -6.80 -9.51 20.84
CA SER A 104 -7.95 -9.09 21.66
C SER A 104 -7.59 -8.21 22.88
N ARG A 105 -6.33 -8.26 23.32
CA ARG A 105 -5.82 -7.45 24.44
C ARG A 105 -5.15 -6.16 24.01
N ASP A 106 -4.88 -5.99 22.71
CA ASP A 106 -4.33 -4.76 22.18
C ASP A 106 -5.49 -3.80 21.86
N PRO A 107 -5.68 -2.71 22.62
CA PRO A 107 -6.80 -1.80 22.42
C PRO A 107 -6.74 -1.05 21.09
N ARG A 108 -5.61 -1.09 20.38
CA ARG A 108 -5.48 -0.52 19.03
C ARG A 108 -6.25 -1.31 17.99
N PHE A 109 -6.50 -2.61 18.21
CA PHE A 109 -7.08 -3.50 17.21
C PHE A 109 -8.60 -3.67 17.37
N SER A 110 -9.33 -3.34 16.31
CA SER A 110 -10.76 -3.55 16.16
C SER A 110 -11.03 -4.52 15.01
N PHE A 111 -11.81 -5.57 15.29
CA PHE A 111 -12.19 -6.56 14.28
C PHE A 111 -13.66 -6.41 13.89
N ILE A 112 -13.89 -6.18 12.60
CA ILE A 112 -15.22 -6.05 12.00
C ILE A 112 -15.49 -7.32 11.19
N LEU A 113 -16.55 -8.05 11.54
CA LEU A 113 -16.91 -9.28 10.83
C LEU A 113 -18.16 -9.03 9.98
N LEU A 114 -18.00 -9.04 8.66
CA LEU A 114 -19.13 -8.91 7.75
C LEU A 114 -19.87 -10.26 7.63
N PRO A 115 -21.19 -10.24 7.40
CA PRO A 115 -21.99 -11.47 7.33
C PRO A 115 -21.73 -12.27 6.05
N GLU A 116 -21.36 -11.60 4.96
CA GLU A 116 -21.09 -12.16 3.65
C GLU A 116 -20.00 -11.35 2.93
N ASN A 117 -19.43 -11.92 1.86
CA ASN A 117 -18.49 -11.19 1.02
C ASN A 117 -19.22 -10.13 0.21
N VAL A 118 -18.88 -8.87 0.48
CA VAL A 118 -19.40 -7.69 -0.20
C VAL A 118 -18.33 -7.03 -1.08
N GLY A 119 -17.08 -7.49 -1.00
CA GLY A 119 -15.92 -7.06 -1.76
C GLY A 119 -15.05 -6.04 -1.02
N LYS A 120 -13.75 -6.07 -1.29
CA LYS A 120 -12.69 -5.23 -0.67
C LYS A 120 -13.10 -3.78 -0.44
N ARG A 121 -13.62 -3.10 -1.46
CA ARG A 121 -14.01 -1.67 -1.37
C ARG A 121 -15.11 -1.44 -0.34
N LYS A 122 -16.13 -2.32 -0.29
CA LYS A 122 -17.22 -2.19 0.69
C LYS A 122 -16.75 -2.55 2.09
N ALA A 123 -15.85 -3.53 2.22
CA ALA A 123 -15.19 -3.83 3.49
C ALA A 123 -14.39 -2.63 4.02
N GLN A 124 -13.61 -1.96 3.16
CA GLN A 124 -12.91 -0.73 3.52
C GLN A 124 -13.87 0.38 3.95
N ILE A 125 -14.96 0.62 3.18
CA ILE A 125 -15.98 1.61 3.53
C ILE A 125 -16.59 1.34 4.91
N ALA A 126 -16.84 0.07 5.26
CA ALA A 126 -17.37 -0.31 6.56
C ALA A 126 -16.43 0.02 7.73
N ALA A 127 -15.11 -0.08 7.52
CA ALA A 127 -14.11 0.38 8.49
C ALA A 127 -13.97 1.90 8.51
N ILE A 128 -13.94 2.57 7.35
CA ILE A 128 -13.85 4.04 7.25
C ILE A 128 -15.03 4.69 8.00
N GLY A 129 -16.24 4.14 7.89
CA GLY A 129 -17.41 4.63 8.64
C GLY A 129 -17.29 4.55 10.16
N GLN A 130 -16.33 3.78 10.70
CA GLN A 130 -16.02 3.64 12.13
C GLN A 130 -14.66 4.27 12.51
N SER A 131 -13.93 4.77 11.51
CA SER A 131 -12.64 5.43 11.67
C SER A 131 -12.83 6.89 12.12
N SER A 132 -11.89 7.39 12.90
CA SER A 132 -11.86 8.77 13.40
C SER A 132 -10.45 9.36 13.39
N GLY A 133 -9.49 8.69 12.75
CA GLY A 133 -8.14 9.18 12.54
C GLY A 133 -8.10 10.37 11.58
N ASP A 134 -7.06 11.18 11.68
CA ASP A 134 -6.78 12.26 10.74
C ASP A 134 -6.36 11.70 9.38
N LEU A 135 -5.74 10.52 9.37
CA LEU A 135 -5.27 9.80 8.19
C LEU A 135 -5.79 8.37 8.16
N VAL A 136 -6.04 7.85 6.96
CA VAL A 136 -6.37 6.45 6.71
C VAL A 136 -5.24 5.78 5.94
N LEU A 137 -4.68 4.71 6.48
CA LEU A 137 -3.69 3.87 5.80
C LEU A 137 -4.33 2.53 5.40
N ASN A 138 -4.47 2.30 4.10
CA ASN A 138 -4.95 1.01 3.61
C ASN A 138 -3.78 0.03 3.49
N VAL A 139 -3.91 -1.16 4.08
CA VAL A 139 -2.92 -2.24 4.00
C VAL A 139 -3.64 -3.53 3.62
N ASP A 140 -3.13 -4.25 2.63
CA ASP A 140 -3.70 -5.53 2.21
C ASP A 140 -3.33 -6.63 3.21
N SER A 141 -4.24 -7.60 3.43
CA SER A 141 -4.06 -8.64 4.46
C SER A 141 -2.90 -9.61 4.19
N ASP A 142 -2.35 -9.58 2.97
CA ASP A 142 -1.20 -10.35 2.50
C ASP A 142 0.11 -9.56 2.49
N SER A 143 0.09 -8.32 3.00
CA SER A 143 1.23 -7.41 2.95
C SER A 143 1.81 -7.15 4.35
N THR A 144 3.14 -7.10 4.44
CA THR A 144 3.86 -6.61 5.63
C THR A 144 4.43 -5.23 5.37
N ILE A 145 4.38 -4.36 6.36
CA ILE A 145 4.92 -3.00 6.26
C ILE A 145 6.24 -2.84 7.03
N ALA A 146 7.13 -1.98 6.51
CA ALA A 146 8.39 -1.67 7.18
C ALA A 146 8.15 -0.94 8.51
N PHE A 147 9.02 -1.18 9.49
CA PHE A 147 8.93 -0.67 10.88
C PHE A 147 8.65 0.84 11.00
N ASP A 148 9.14 1.65 10.07
CA ASP A 148 9.05 3.12 10.11
C ASP A 148 8.08 3.72 9.07
N VAL A 149 7.28 2.87 8.39
CA VAL A 149 6.46 3.34 7.26
C VAL A 149 5.37 4.31 7.71
N VAL A 150 4.68 4.05 8.83
CA VAL A 150 3.61 4.92 9.32
C VAL A 150 4.17 6.30 9.64
N SER A 151 5.30 6.37 10.34
CA SER A 151 6.01 7.62 10.64
C SER A 151 6.40 8.39 9.38
N LYS A 152 6.95 7.71 8.36
CA LYS A 152 7.36 8.34 7.10
C LYS A 152 6.16 8.88 6.32
N LEU A 153 5.09 8.10 6.19
CA LEU A 153 3.89 8.51 5.46
C LEU A 153 3.17 9.65 6.18
N ALA A 154 2.96 9.53 7.49
CA ALA A 154 2.34 10.58 8.30
C ALA A 154 3.12 11.89 8.24
N SER A 155 4.45 11.84 8.27
CA SER A 155 5.31 13.03 8.13
C SER A 155 5.11 13.74 6.79
N LYS A 156 5.01 12.99 5.69
CA LYS A 156 4.76 13.56 4.35
C LYS A 156 3.36 14.15 4.20
N MET A 157 2.35 13.54 4.81
CA MET A 157 0.97 14.04 4.83
C MET A 157 0.77 15.33 5.65
N ARG A 158 1.80 15.83 6.34
CA ARG A 158 1.72 17.12 7.05
C ARG A 158 1.77 18.32 6.12
N ASP A 159 2.27 18.14 4.91
CA ASP A 159 2.23 19.18 3.88
C ASP A 159 0.79 19.32 3.36
N PRO A 160 0.14 20.50 3.52
CA PRO A 160 -1.23 20.70 3.07
C PRO A 160 -1.41 20.62 1.54
N GLU A 161 -0.33 20.69 0.75
CA GLU A 161 -0.39 20.45 -0.70
C GLU A 161 -0.42 18.95 -1.06
N VAL A 162 -0.12 18.06 -0.11
CA VAL A 162 -0.08 16.61 -0.32
C VAL A 162 -1.44 15.97 -0.01
N GLY A 163 -2.14 15.51 -1.05
CA GLY A 163 -3.44 14.85 -0.91
C GLY A 163 -3.37 13.34 -0.59
N ALA A 164 -2.27 12.68 -0.95
CA ALA A 164 -2.04 11.25 -0.68
C ALA A 164 -0.56 10.91 -0.77
N VAL A 165 -0.15 9.86 -0.04
CA VAL A 165 1.19 9.28 -0.07
C VAL A 165 1.08 7.77 -0.15
N MET A 166 2.06 7.14 -0.79
CA MET A 166 2.15 5.68 -0.91
C MET A 166 3.53 5.22 -0.47
N GLY A 167 3.58 4.07 0.18
CA GLY A 167 4.85 3.38 0.43
C GLY A 167 5.37 2.72 -0.85
N GLN A 168 6.68 2.53 -0.93
CA GLN A 168 7.27 1.71 -1.99
C GLN A 168 6.80 0.26 -1.83
N LEU A 169 6.22 -0.31 -2.89
CA LEU A 169 5.86 -1.72 -2.92
C LEU A 169 7.05 -2.57 -3.37
N THR A 170 7.23 -3.71 -2.72
CA THR A 170 8.23 -4.72 -3.09
C THR A 170 7.60 -6.11 -2.99
N ALA A 171 7.99 -7.01 -3.89
CA ALA A 171 7.57 -8.40 -3.81
C ALA A 171 8.42 -9.12 -2.75
N SER A 172 7.77 -9.69 -1.73
CA SER A 172 8.45 -10.39 -0.63
C SER A 172 9.29 -11.59 -1.11
N ASN A 173 8.92 -12.18 -2.25
CA ASN A 173 9.58 -13.31 -2.90
C ASN A 173 10.35 -12.91 -4.19
N SER A 174 10.74 -11.64 -4.32
CA SER A 174 11.47 -11.13 -5.49
C SER A 174 12.77 -11.88 -5.79
N GLY A 175 13.36 -12.54 -4.79
CA GLY A 175 14.56 -13.36 -4.92
C GLY A 175 14.33 -14.81 -5.40
N ASP A 176 13.09 -15.30 -5.39
CA ASP A 176 12.81 -16.73 -5.58
C ASP A 176 12.95 -17.18 -7.03
N THR A 177 12.48 -16.36 -7.98
CA THR A 177 12.47 -16.68 -9.41
C THR A 177 12.72 -15.45 -10.28
N TRP A 178 13.05 -15.68 -11.55
CA TRP A 178 13.15 -14.58 -12.51
C TRP A 178 11.80 -13.87 -12.72
N LEU A 179 10.67 -14.59 -12.61
CA LEU A 179 9.34 -14.02 -12.77
C LEU A 179 8.98 -13.10 -11.59
N THR A 180 9.24 -13.53 -10.35
CA THR A 180 8.96 -12.71 -9.15
C THR A 180 9.85 -11.47 -9.11
N LYS A 181 11.08 -11.56 -9.64
CA LYS A 181 11.94 -10.39 -9.83
C LYS A 181 11.39 -9.40 -10.87
N LEU A 182 10.76 -9.87 -11.94
CA LEU A 182 10.10 -8.99 -12.92
C LEU A 182 8.85 -8.32 -12.33
N ILE A 183 8.08 -9.04 -11.51
CA ILE A 183 6.93 -8.48 -10.77
C ILE A 183 7.41 -7.38 -9.82
N ASP A 184 8.50 -7.61 -9.09
CA ASP A 184 9.10 -6.59 -8.21
C ASP A 184 9.55 -5.34 -8.98
N MET A 185 10.14 -5.53 -10.17
CA MET A 185 10.49 -4.43 -11.06
C MET A 185 9.26 -3.67 -11.55
N GLU A 186 8.15 -4.36 -11.84
CA GLU A 186 6.87 -3.74 -12.20
C GLU A 186 6.33 -2.88 -11.04
N TYR A 187 6.38 -3.39 -9.81
CA TYR A 187 6.03 -2.59 -8.63
C TYR A 187 6.93 -1.37 -8.47
N TRP A 188 8.23 -1.54 -8.69
CA TRP A 188 9.16 -0.42 -8.61
C TRP A 188 8.83 0.68 -9.63
N LEU A 189 8.55 0.30 -10.89
CA LEU A 189 8.14 1.24 -11.93
C LEU A 189 6.82 1.93 -11.57
N ALA A 190 5.81 1.17 -11.13
CA ALA A 190 4.50 1.71 -10.78
C ALA A 190 4.55 2.76 -9.64
N CYS A 191 5.51 2.65 -8.72
CA CYS A 191 5.69 3.58 -7.62
C CYS A 191 6.61 4.79 -7.94
N ASN A 192 7.33 4.79 -9.06
CA ASN A 192 8.38 5.79 -9.37
C ASN A 192 8.23 6.47 -10.75
N GLU A 193 7.14 6.21 -11.47
CA GLU A 193 6.72 6.95 -12.68
C GLU A 193 5.93 8.22 -12.32
#